data_AF-A0A3D3GF69-F1
#
_entry.id   AF-A0A3D3GF69-F1
#
_cell.length_a   1.000
_cell.length_b   1.000
_cell.length_c   1.000
_cell.angle_alpha   90.00
_cell.angle_beta   90.00
_cell.angle_gamma   90.00
#
_symmetry.space_group_name_H-M   'P 1'
#
loop_
_entity.id
_entity.type
_entity.pdbx_description
1 polymer ?
#
loop_
_entity_poly.entity_id
_entity_poly.type
_entity_poly.pdbx_seq_one_letter_code
_entity_poly.pdbx_strand_id
1 'polypeptide(L)'
;MIILQHLIEANIEELGELRLQLPRGTALRLYGDILFAYLQGDMVELRKIIAFLVSTNEHPLLLVLAKLRLAIRERKISENLISEILALAEGKTEWLGECYFVAAWAYETMGEHAKAIHHYQIAANELTQMGALRKALKARSNELAAFSCIDMDSKRLITQYNLIYRQARKLREFGIAGTVLNNISREYQRIGAYGVALKFSRRAVGYLKKDLGTLHYEMALVHQAHLLIELGRSREAGEVLSQCDLTTFPEVRAAQQILKNGASPESGALTPTWRDRSRRKISKGLPLLGDLENQLIAALNSGPQDKFALMEALYGCRIDPVARETRFKTLLSRLRAKHPSLIVFEDGLYRLVDVAIKSDVKSRSRRRA
;
A
#
# COMPACT_ATOMS: atom_id res chain seq x y z
N MET A 1 4.75 8.23 -31.07
CA MET A 1 6.16 8.02 -30.64
C MET A 1 6.14 7.46 -29.23
N ILE A 2 6.72 6.27 -29.00
CA ILE A 2 6.84 5.71 -27.65
C ILE A 2 8.01 6.43 -26.97
N ILE A 3 7.74 7.04 -25.82
CA ILE A 3 8.75 7.71 -24.99
C ILE A 3 8.95 6.93 -23.68
N LEU A 4 10.05 7.21 -22.98
CA LEU A 4 10.41 6.54 -21.73
C LEU A 4 9.27 6.53 -20.69
N GLN A 5 8.52 7.63 -20.59
CA GLN A 5 7.33 7.75 -19.75
C GLN A 5 6.35 6.59 -19.98
N HIS A 6 6.02 6.26 -21.23
CA HIS A 6 5.07 5.19 -21.53
C HIS A 6 5.56 3.83 -21.01
N LEU A 7 6.86 3.54 -21.10
CA LEU A 7 7.42 2.29 -20.57
C LEU A 7 7.43 2.25 -19.04
N ILE A 8 7.79 3.35 -18.39
CA ILE A 8 7.88 3.44 -16.92
C ILE A 8 6.54 3.19 -16.23
N GLU A 9 5.45 3.60 -16.88
CA GLU A 9 4.08 3.51 -16.36
C GLU A 9 3.31 2.29 -16.82
N ALA A 10 3.80 1.60 -17.85
CA ALA A 10 3.08 0.50 -18.45
C ALA A 10 2.96 -0.68 -17.48
N ASN A 11 1.77 -1.26 -17.45
CA ASN A 11 1.55 -2.56 -16.84
C ASN A 11 2.17 -3.67 -17.72
N ILE A 12 2.09 -4.92 -17.26
CA ILE A 12 2.74 -6.04 -17.95
C ILE A 12 2.19 -6.30 -19.36
N GLU A 13 0.88 -6.09 -19.57
CA GLU A 13 0.22 -6.27 -20.86
C GLU A 13 0.63 -5.15 -21.83
N GLU A 14 0.54 -3.90 -21.37
CA GLU A 14 0.98 -2.70 -22.10
C GLU A 14 2.46 -2.79 -22.49
N LEU A 15 3.33 -3.25 -21.57
CA LEU A 15 4.76 -3.48 -21.83
C LEU A 15 4.98 -4.54 -22.92
N GLY A 16 4.17 -5.59 -22.93
CA GLY A 16 4.22 -6.65 -23.94
C GLY A 16 4.07 -6.09 -25.35
N GLU A 17 3.16 -5.14 -25.54
CA GLU A 17 2.93 -4.49 -26.83
C GLU A 17 3.96 -3.39 -27.11
N LEU A 18 4.19 -2.47 -26.16
CA LEU A 18 5.06 -1.31 -26.33
C LEU A 18 6.49 -1.71 -26.68
N ARG A 19 7.04 -2.74 -26.01
CA ARG A 19 8.40 -3.19 -26.30
C ARG A 19 8.54 -3.70 -27.73
N LEU A 20 7.53 -4.39 -28.26
CA LEU A 20 7.56 -4.97 -29.62
C LEU A 20 7.58 -3.92 -30.72
N GLN A 21 7.05 -2.73 -30.45
CA GLN A 21 7.04 -1.60 -31.37
C GLN A 21 8.37 -0.82 -31.37
N LEU A 22 9.25 -1.06 -30.40
CA LEU A 22 10.56 -0.40 -30.30
C LEU A 22 11.65 -1.16 -31.08
N PRO A 23 12.55 -0.46 -31.79
CA PRO A 23 13.64 -1.11 -32.50
C PRO A 23 14.57 -1.88 -31.55
N ARG A 24 15.00 -3.07 -31.96
CA ARG A 24 15.95 -3.90 -31.21
C ARG A 24 17.26 -3.16 -30.98
N GLY A 25 17.87 -3.38 -29.81
CA GLY A 25 19.13 -2.75 -29.40
C GLY A 25 19.00 -1.31 -28.88
N THR A 26 17.84 -0.66 -29.01
CA THR A 26 17.66 0.68 -28.42
C THR A 26 17.55 0.63 -26.90
N ALA A 27 17.99 1.70 -26.22
CA ALA A 27 17.88 1.82 -24.76
C ALA A 27 16.44 1.63 -24.26
N LEU A 28 15.46 2.21 -24.97
CA LEU A 28 14.04 2.05 -24.63
C LEU A 28 13.58 0.60 -24.78
N ARG A 29 14.01 -0.09 -25.85
CA ARG A 29 13.67 -1.50 -26.04
C ARG A 29 14.26 -2.37 -24.94
N LEU A 30 15.55 -2.20 -24.65
CA LEU A 30 16.26 -2.93 -23.60
C LEU A 30 15.60 -2.70 -22.23
N TYR A 31 15.25 -1.45 -21.93
CA TYR A 31 14.54 -1.13 -20.70
C TYR A 31 13.14 -1.77 -20.62
N GLY A 32 12.39 -1.77 -21.72
CA GLY A 32 11.10 -2.46 -21.82
C GLY A 32 11.25 -3.97 -21.56
N ASP A 33 12.28 -4.61 -22.13
CA ASP A 33 12.55 -6.03 -21.90
C ASP A 33 13.00 -6.30 -20.44
N ILE A 34 13.80 -5.42 -19.82
CA ILE A 34 14.15 -5.49 -18.38
C ILE A 34 12.89 -5.44 -17.51
N LEU A 35 12.01 -4.46 -17.75
CA LEU A 35 10.77 -4.31 -16.98
C LEU A 35 9.86 -5.51 -17.14
N PHE A 36 9.69 -6.00 -18.38
CA PHE A 36 8.84 -7.13 -18.67
C PHE A 36 9.32 -8.40 -17.94
N ALA A 37 10.61 -8.74 -18.06
CA ALA A 37 11.21 -9.88 -17.35
C ALA A 37 11.09 -9.72 -15.83
N TYR A 38 11.38 -8.52 -15.30
CA TYR A 38 11.24 -8.24 -13.86
C TYR A 38 9.80 -8.41 -13.37
N LEU A 39 8.80 -7.92 -14.09
CA LEU A 39 7.40 -8.01 -13.69
C LEU A 39 6.86 -9.44 -13.78
N GLN A 40 7.27 -10.22 -14.78
CA GLN A 40 6.96 -11.65 -14.87
C GLN A 40 7.67 -12.51 -13.81
N GLY A 41 8.71 -11.97 -13.18
CA GLY A 41 9.57 -12.75 -12.27
C GLY A 41 10.50 -13.71 -13.01
N ASP A 42 10.73 -13.50 -14.31
CA ASP A 42 11.66 -14.30 -15.10
C ASP A 42 13.10 -13.86 -14.82
N MET A 43 13.67 -14.45 -13.78
CA MET A 43 15.05 -14.19 -13.37
C MET A 43 16.08 -14.73 -14.38
N VAL A 44 15.72 -15.74 -15.18
CA VAL A 44 16.61 -16.32 -16.19
C VAL A 44 16.78 -15.33 -17.33
N GLU A 45 15.68 -14.79 -17.83
CA GLU A 45 15.71 -13.78 -18.88
C GLU A 45 16.37 -12.49 -18.41
N LEU A 46 16.09 -12.04 -17.18
CA LEU A 46 16.74 -10.86 -16.62
C LEU A 46 18.28 -11.03 -16.55
N ARG A 47 18.77 -12.23 -16.20
CA ARG A 47 20.22 -12.54 -16.22
C ARG A 47 20.80 -12.54 -17.63
N LYS A 48 20.08 -13.05 -18.63
CA LYS A 48 20.54 -12.99 -20.03
C LYS A 48 20.67 -11.54 -20.51
N ILE A 49 19.69 -10.69 -20.19
CA ILE A 49 19.75 -9.26 -20.52
C ILE A 49 20.94 -8.60 -19.84
N ILE A 50 21.20 -8.90 -18.56
CA ILE A 50 22.40 -8.40 -17.86
C ILE A 50 23.67 -8.87 -18.55
N ALA A 51 23.78 -10.15 -18.92
CA ALA A 51 24.96 -10.68 -19.62
C ALA A 51 25.18 -9.99 -20.97
N PHE A 52 24.11 -9.71 -21.71
CA PHE A 52 24.16 -8.94 -22.95
C PHE A 52 24.66 -7.50 -22.72
N LEU A 53 24.13 -6.79 -21.72
CA LEU A 53 24.56 -5.43 -21.37
C LEU A 53 26.02 -5.39 -20.90
N VAL A 54 26.49 -6.42 -20.18
CA VAL A 54 27.91 -6.56 -19.83
C VAL A 54 28.77 -6.75 -21.08
N SER A 55 28.34 -7.59 -22.02
CA SER A 55 29.11 -7.91 -23.23
C SER A 55 29.24 -6.74 -24.21
N THR A 56 28.23 -5.88 -24.28
CA THR A 56 28.22 -4.72 -25.16
C THR A 56 28.92 -3.52 -24.51
N ASN A 57 28.93 -3.46 -23.17
CA ASN A 57 29.34 -2.28 -22.41
C ASN A 57 28.59 -1.00 -22.82
N GLU A 58 27.41 -1.17 -23.42
CA GLU A 58 26.51 -0.11 -23.83
C GLU A 58 25.46 0.08 -22.72
N HIS A 59 25.05 1.33 -22.48
CA HIS A 59 24.01 1.68 -21.49
C HIS A 59 24.30 1.28 -20.03
N PRO A 60 25.36 1.86 -19.39
CA PRO A 60 25.74 1.53 -18.01
C PRO A 60 24.59 1.72 -17.01
N LEU A 61 23.73 2.72 -17.19
CA LEU A 61 22.56 2.93 -16.33
C LEU A 61 21.58 1.74 -16.39
N LEU A 62 21.31 1.20 -17.59
CA LEU A 62 20.40 0.07 -17.75
C LEU A 62 20.98 -1.21 -17.14
N LEU A 63 22.31 -1.39 -17.23
CA LEU A 63 23.01 -2.50 -16.59
C LEU A 63 22.81 -2.47 -15.07
N VAL A 64 23.04 -1.32 -14.44
CA VAL A 64 22.90 -1.19 -12.98
C VAL A 64 21.42 -1.31 -12.56
N LEU A 65 20.48 -0.72 -13.32
CA LEU A 65 19.04 -0.92 -13.12
C LEU A 65 18.65 -2.40 -13.16
N ALA A 66 19.10 -3.15 -14.17
CA ALA A 66 18.80 -4.57 -14.30
C ALA A 66 19.40 -5.39 -13.15
N LYS A 67 20.67 -5.12 -12.78
CA LYS A 67 21.34 -5.74 -11.63
C LYS A 67 20.59 -5.49 -10.33
N LEU A 68 20.20 -4.24 -10.06
CA LEU A 68 19.49 -3.88 -8.83
C LEU A 68 18.09 -4.53 -8.77
N ARG A 69 17.38 -4.60 -9.90
CA ARG A 69 16.10 -5.31 -10.02
C ARG A 69 16.22 -6.81 -9.77
N LEU A 70 17.28 -7.44 -10.29
CA LEU A 70 17.58 -8.84 -10.00
C LEU A 70 17.90 -9.03 -8.51
N ALA A 71 18.77 -8.19 -7.93
CA ALA A 71 19.13 -8.22 -6.53
C ALA A 71 17.92 -8.05 -5.59
N ILE A 72 16.96 -7.20 -5.96
CA ILE A 72 15.67 -7.06 -5.29
C ILE A 72 14.90 -8.39 -5.29
N ARG A 73 14.77 -9.06 -6.45
CA ARG A 73 14.07 -10.35 -6.56
C ARG A 73 14.75 -11.44 -5.75
N GLU A 74 16.08 -11.46 -5.74
CA GLU A 74 16.88 -12.38 -4.95
C GLU A 74 16.95 -12.02 -3.46
N ARG A 75 16.47 -10.83 -3.08
CA ARG A 75 16.65 -10.22 -1.75
C ARG A 75 18.12 -10.15 -1.32
N LYS A 76 19.03 -9.96 -2.27
CA LYS A 76 20.49 -9.83 -2.09
C LYS A 76 20.96 -8.45 -2.54
N ILE A 77 20.45 -7.41 -1.88
CA ILE A 77 20.73 -6.02 -2.21
C ILE A 77 22.07 -5.60 -1.59
N SER A 78 22.89 -4.89 -2.37
CA SER A 78 24.09 -4.19 -1.89
C SER A 78 23.84 -2.69 -1.94
N GLU A 79 24.19 -1.96 -0.88
CA GLU A 79 24.11 -0.48 -0.88
C GLU A 79 24.98 0.13 -1.98
N ASN A 80 26.08 -0.51 -2.38
CA ASN A 80 26.94 -0.04 -3.47
C ASN A 80 26.18 0.04 -4.80
N LEU A 81 25.31 -0.93 -5.10
CA LEU A 81 24.48 -0.90 -6.31
C LEU A 81 23.47 0.27 -6.28
N ILE A 82 22.97 0.62 -5.10
CA ILE A 82 22.06 1.75 -4.91
C ILE A 82 22.81 3.07 -5.11
N SER A 83 24.01 3.21 -4.53
CA SER A 83 24.84 4.40 -4.73
C SER A 83 25.25 4.56 -6.20
N GLU A 84 25.61 3.46 -6.87
CA GLU A 84 26.01 3.44 -8.27
C GLU A 84 24.87 3.89 -9.21
N ILE A 85 23.64 3.37 -9.03
CA ILE A 85 22.51 3.78 -9.86
C ILE A 85 22.17 5.27 -9.66
N LEU A 86 22.23 5.77 -8.43
CA LEU A 86 21.93 7.17 -8.14
C LEU A 86 22.99 8.10 -8.72
N ALA A 87 24.27 7.73 -8.64
CA ALA A 87 25.36 8.46 -9.29
C ALA A 87 25.21 8.47 -10.83
N LEU A 88 24.85 7.34 -11.43
CA LEU A 88 24.61 7.27 -12.88
C LEU A 88 23.35 8.02 -13.32
N ALA A 89 22.38 8.23 -12.44
CA ALA A 89 21.17 9.00 -12.71
C ALA A 89 21.41 10.53 -12.65
N GLU A 90 22.50 10.97 -12.03
CA GLU A 90 22.84 12.38 -11.92
C GLU A 90 22.98 13.00 -13.33
N GLY A 91 22.28 14.13 -13.55
CA GLY A 91 22.20 14.80 -14.85
C GLY A 91 21.28 14.15 -15.90
N LYS A 92 20.65 13.01 -15.60
CA LYS A 92 19.68 12.34 -16.51
C LYS A 92 18.26 12.50 -16.00
N THR A 93 17.67 13.67 -16.23
CA THR A 93 16.38 14.07 -15.65
C THR A 93 15.25 13.11 -16.01
N GLU A 94 15.26 12.52 -17.20
CA GLU A 94 14.24 11.58 -17.66
C GLU A 94 14.29 10.20 -16.95
N TRP A 95 15.43 9.83 -16.36
CA TRP A 95 15.61 8.57 -15.64
C TRP A 95 15.53 8.72 -14.12
N LEU A 96 15.66 9.94 -13.62
CA LEU A 96 15.84 10.24 -12.21
C LEU A 96 14.73 9.62 -11.35
N GLY A 97 13.47 9.87 -11.73
CA GLY A 97 12.32 9.33 -11.01
C GLY A 97 12.27 7.81 -10.94
N GLU A 98 12.65 7.12 -12.02
CA GLU A 98 12.71 5.66 -12.04
C GLU A 98 13.87 5.12 -11.19
N CYS A 99 15.03 5.74 -11.25
CA CYS A 99 16.20 5.32 -10.47
C CYS A 99 15.94 5.46 -8.96
N TYR A 100 15.36 6.59 -8.54
CA TYR A 100 14.93 6.78 -7.16
C TYR A 100 13.82 5.80 -6.76
N PHE A 101 12.89 5.45 -7.66
CA PHE A 101 11.86 4.45 -7.38
C PHE A 101 12.47 3.07 -7.10
N VAL A 102 13.43 2.63 -7.93
CA VAL A 102 14.09 1.32 -7.76
C VAL A 102 15.00 1.33 -6.53
N ALA A 103 15.72 2.43 -6.27
CA ALA A 103 16.50 2.61 -5.04
C ALA A 103 15.63 2.54 -3.78
N ALA A 104 14.48 3.20 -3.77
CA ALA A 104 13.53 3.15 -2.67
C ALA A 104 13.02 1.72 -2.41
N TRP A 105 12.68 0.99 -3.48
CA TRP A 105 12.27 -0.41 -3.38
C TRP A 105 13.39 -1.32 -2.85
N ALA A 106 14.64 -1.04 -3.22
CA ALA A 106 15.81 -1.76 -2.70
C ALA A 106 15.96 -1.55 -1.18
N TYR A 107 15.91 -0.30 -0.71
CA TYR A 107 15.93 0.00 0.73
C TYR A 107 14.74 -0.62 1.47
N GLU A 108 13.54 -0.60 0.89
CA GLU A 108 12.37 -1.26 1.48
C GLU A 108 12.60 -2.76 1.63
N THR A 109 13.19 -3.40 0.63
CA THR A 109 13.52 -4.84 0.66
C THR A 109 14.57 -5.16 1.73
N MET A 110 15.49 -4.22 2.01
CA MET A 110 16.45 -4.31 3.11
C MET A 110 15.83 -4.02 4.49
N GLY A 111 14.60 -3.51 4.56
CA GLY A 111 13.96 -3.08 5.81
C GLY A 111 14.33 -1.65 6.25
N GLU A 112 15.08 -0.92 5.43
CA GLU A 112 15.52 0.46 5.68
C GLU A 112 14.40 1.46 5.32
N HIS A 113 13.29 1.38 6.06
CA HIS A 113 12.06 2.12 5.74
C HIS A 113 12.24 3.64 5.70
N ALA A 114 13.11 4.21 6.55
CA ALA A 114 13.36 5.65 6.57
C ALA A 114 14.03 6.14 5.27
N LYS A 115 15.04 5.40 4.79
CA LYS A 115 15.69 5.67 3.50
C LYS A 115 14.69 5.47 2.35
N ALA A 116 13.92 4.37 2.38
CA ALA A 116 12.90 4.09 1.37
C ALA A 116 11.89 5.24 1.21
N ILE A 117 11.37 5.79 2.31
CA ILE A 117 10.44 6.94 2.29
C ILE A 117 11.08 8.14 1.59
N HIS A 118 12.30 8.51 1.98
CA HIS A 118 13.02 9.63 1.38
C HIS A 118 13.17 9.47 -0.14
N HIS A 119 13.58 8.29 -0.60
CA HIS A 119 13.75 8.04 -2.03
C HIS A 119 12.41 7.93 -2.78
N TYR A 120 11.34 7.39 -2.17
CA TYR A 120 10.01 7.39 -2.79
C TYR A 120 9.44 8.80 -2.97
N GLN A 121 9.70 9.72 -2.03
CA GLN A 121 9.29 11.13 -2.16
C GLN A 121 9.94 11.80 -3.37
N ILE A 122 11.25 11.60 -3.55
CA ILE A 122 11.98 12.11 -4.71
C ILE A 122 11.43 11.47 -5.98
N ALA A 123 11.32 10.14 -6.02
CA ALA A 123 10.77 9.42 -7.15
C ALA A 123 9.39 9.94 -7.58
N ALA A 124 8.48 10.12 -6.62
CA ALA A 124 7.13 10.60 -6.91
C ALA A 124 7.13 12.02 -7.51
N ASN A 125 8.00 12.90 -7.03
CA ASN A 125 8.12 14.27 -7.55
C ASN A 125 8.66 14.28 -8.99
N GLU A 126 9.77 13.59 -9.23
CA GLU A 126 10.39 13.51 -10.56
C GLU A 126 9.47 12.83 -11.58
N LEU A 127 8.82 11.72 -11.20
CA LEU A 127 7.85 11.04 -12.06
C LEU A 127 6.64 11.92 -12.37
N THR A 128 6.19 12.75 -11.43
CA THR A 128 5.09 13.71 -11.67
C THR A 128 5.52 14.77 -12.67
N GLN A 129 6.74 15.32 -12.55
CA GLN A 129 7.28 16.31 -13.48
C GLN A 129 7.44 15.74 -14.89
N MET A 130 7.84 14.46 -15.01
CA MET A 130 7.92 13.74 -16.28
C MET A 130 6.54 13.38 -16.87
N GLY A 131 5.44 13.61 -16.14
CA GLY A 131 4.10 13.21 -16.56
C GLY A 131 3.76 11.73 -16.30
N ALA A 132 4.64 10.97 -15.68
CA ALA A 132 4.38 9.60 -15.26
C ALA A 132 3.52 9.53 -13.98
N LEU A 133 2.25 9.91 -14.09
CA LEU A 133 1.31 10.04 -12.97
C LEU A 133 0.92 8.71 -12.29
N ARG A 134 0.71 7.63 -13.04
CA ARG A 134 0.43 6.28 -12.52
C ARG A 134 1.61 5.75 -11.70
N LYS A 135 2.84 5.89 -12.21
CA LYS A 135 4.04 5.45 -11.49
C LYS A 135 4.37 6.36 -10.31
N ALA A 136 4.17 7.67 -10.45
CA ALA A 136 4.27 8.61 -9.33
C ALA A 136 3.29 8.26 -8.20
N LEU A 137 2.03 7.94 -8.54
CA LEU A 137 1.04 7.48 -7.57
C LEU A 137 1.47 6.19 -6.87
N LYS A 138 2.07 5.24 -7.61
CA LYS A 138 2.65 4.02 -7.03
C LYS A 138 3.77 4.34 -6.04
N ALA A 139 4.65 5.28 -6.37
CA ALA A 139 5.71 5.74 -5.47
C ALA A 139 5.13 6.32 -4.17
N ARG A 140 4.10 7.18 -4.26
CA ARG A 140 3.39 7.73 -3.08
C ARG A 140 2.69 6.66 -2.25
N SER A 141 2.09 5.65 -2.90
CA SER A 141 1.49 4.52 -2.19
C SER A 141 2.53 3.71 -1.42
N ASN A 142 3.70 3.48 -2.00
CA ASN A 142 4.77 2.74 -1.34
C ASN A 142 5.45 3.58 -0.24
N GLU A 143 5.61 4.89 -0.44
CA GLU A 143 6.05 5.83 0.61
C GLU A 143 5.19 5.67 1.87
N LEU A 144 3.87 5.70 1.69
CA LEU A 144 2.92 5.60 2.79
C LEU A 144 2.94 4.21 3.46
N ALA A 145 3.11 3.16 2.65
CA ALA A 145 3.28 1.80 3.17
C ALA A 145 4.58 1.67 4.00
N ALA A 146 5.70 2.20 3.53
CA ALA A 146 6.97 2.22 4.26
C ALA A 146 6.86 3.06 5.55
N PHE A 147 6.17 4.21 5.50
CA PHE A 147 5.89 5.03 6.68
C PHE A 147 5.10 4.24 7.76
N SER A 148 4.14 3.41 7.33
CA SER A 148 3.35 2.57 8.24
C SER A 148 4.15 1.50 8.99
N CYS A 149 5.39 1.22 8.55
CA CYS A 149 6.31 0.28 9.18
C CYS A 149 7.21 0.92 10.24
N ILE A 150 7.43 2.25 10.20
CA ILE A 150 8.27 2.95 11.18
C ILE A 150 7.50 3.23 12.48
N ASP A 151 6.24 3.62 12.34
CA ASP A 151 5.43 4.08 13.46
C ASP A 151 4.07 3.40 13.44
N MET A 152 4.05 2.19 13.97
CA MET A 152 2.96 1.24 13.79
C MET A 152 1.76 1.49 14.71
N ASP A 153 1.96 2.18 15.84
CA ASP A 153 0.97 2.32 16.90
C ASP A 153 0.57 3.77 17.18
N SER A 154 1.40 4.78 16.87
CA SER A 154 1.06 6.17 17.16
C SER A 154 0.38 6.90 16.01
N LYS A 155 0.36 6.29 14.81
CA LYS A 155 0.00 6.99 13.57
C LYS A 155 -1.08 6.27 12.75
N ARG A 156 -2.18 6.99 12.52
CA ARG A 156 -3.28 6.62 11.63
C ARG A 156 -3.12 7.25 10.25
N LEU A 157 -3.27 6.43 9.21
CA LEU A 157 -3.02 6.83 7.82
C LEU A 157 -4.27 6.79 6.93
N ILE A 158 -5.47 6.76 7.55
CA ILE A 158 -6.73 6.51 6.83
C ILE A 158 -6.99 7.62 5.81
N THR A 159 -6.86 8.89 6.21
CA THR A 159 -7.03 10.03 5.29
C THR A 159 -6.05 10.00 4.12
N GLN A 160 -4.77 9.68 4.37
CA GLN A 160 -3.76 9.64 3.30
C GLN A 160 -4.04 8.50 2.33
N TYR A 161 -4.36 7.32 2.84
CA TYR A 161 -4.77 6.22 1.97
C TYR A 161 -6.05 6.57 1.18
N ASN A 162 -7.03 7.23 1.79
CA ASN A 162 -8.23 7.68 1.07
C ASN A 162 -7.90 8.66 -0.07
N LEU A 163 -6.90 9.54 0.10
CA LEU A 163 -6.43 10.44 -0.97
C LEU A 163 -5.84 9.64 -2.15
N ILE A 164 -4.94 8.69 -1.86
CA ILE A 164 -4.33 7.82 -2.87
C ILE A 164 -5.41 6.99 -3.57
N TYR A 165 -6.38 6.44 -2.84
CA TYR A 165 -7.51 5.70 -3.41
C TYR A 165 -8.33 6.54 -4.40
N ARG A 166 -8.63 7.81 -4.06
CA ARG A 166 -9.35 8.72 -4.97
C ARG A 166 -8.53 9.01 -6.23
N GLN A 167 -7.22 9.22 -6.11
CA GLN A 167 -6.33 9.43 -7.25
C GLN A 167 -6.21 8.18 -8.12
N ALA A 168 -6.04 7.00 -7.50
CA ALA A 168 -5.99 5.70 -8.19
C ALA A 168 -7.25 5.48 -9.04
N ARG A 169 -8.43 5.78 -8.49
CA ARG A 169 -9.68 5.71 -9.24
C ARG A 169 -9.74 6.66 -10.43
N LYS A 170 -9.26 7.90 -10.28
CA LYS A 170 -9.21 8.88 -11.37
C LYS A 170 -8.29 8.40 -12.50
N LEU A 171 -7.15 7.80 -12.14
CA LEU A 171 -6.17 7.26 -13.09
C LEU A 171 -6.50 5.84 -13.57
N ARG A 172 -7.61 5.23 -13.10
CA ARG A 172 -8.02 3.84 -13.38
C ARG A 172 -6.98 2.78 -12.94
N GLU A 173 -6.15 3.13 -11.95
CA GLU A 173 -5.16 2.26 -11.32
C GLU A 173 -5.82 1.36 -10.25
N PHE A 174 -6.58 0.36 -10.70
CA PHE A 174 -7.38 -0.49 -9.81
C PHE A 174 -6.54 -1.37 -8.87
N GLY A 175 -5.36 -1.83 -9.30
CA GLY A 175 -4.44 -2.58 -8.43
C GLY A 175 -3.92 -1.74 -7.26
N ILE A 176 -3.60 -0.45 -7.51
CA ILE A 176 -3.25 0.51 -6.46
C ILE A 176 -4.47 0.76 -5.56
N ALA A 177 -5.65 0.99 -6.15
CA ALA A 177 -6.88 1.23 -5.38
C ALA A 177 -7.19 0.06 -4.43
N GLY A 178 -7.04 -1.19 -4.89
CA GLY A 178 -7.24 -2.38 -4.07
C GLY A 178 -6.21 -2.51 -2.95
N THR A 179 -4.92 -2.34 -3.25
CA THR A 179 -3.84 -2.39 -2.25
C THR A 179 -4.02 -1.34 -1.16
N VAL A 180 -4.39 -0.12 -1.53
CA VAL A 180 -4.66 0.98 -0.60
C VAL A 180 -5.88 0.70 0.28
N LEU A 181 -6.97 0.16 -0.28
CA LEU A 181 -8.14 -0.26 0.51
C LEU A 181 -7.79 -1.37 1.50
N ASN A 182 -6.89 -2.29 1.13
CA ASN A 182 -6.39 -3.32 2.03
C ASN A 182 -5.60 -2.72 3.21
N ASN A 183 -4.82 -1.65 2.96
CA ASN A 183 -4.14 -0.91 4.02
C ASN A 183 -5.11 -0.12 4.90
N ILE A 184 -6.14 0.52 4.34
CA ILE A 184 -7.22 1.16 5.13
C ILE A 184 -7.91 0.13 6.02
N SER A 185 -8.20 -1.05 5.48
CA SER A 185 -8.76 -2.17 6.25
C SER A 185 -7.88 -2.52 7.44
N ARG A 186 -6.56 -2.59 7.26
CA ARG A 186 -5.60 -2.83 8.35
C ARG A 186 -5.60 -1.71 9.40
N GLU A 187 -5.72 -0.45 9.00
CA GLU A 187 -5.82 0.67 9.95
C GLU A 187 -7.07 0.56 10.84
N TYR A 188 -8.21 0.10 10.29
CA TYR A 188 -9.40 -0.20 11.07
C TYR A 188 -9.26 -1.46 11.93
N GLN A 189 -8.57 -2.48 11.43
CA GLN A 189 -8.25 -3.68 12.20
C GLN A 189 -7.48 -3.34 13.48
N ARG A 190 -6.48 -2.45 13.38
CA ARG A 190 -5.64 -2.03 14.51
C ARG A 190 -6.41 -1.38 15.66
N ILE A 191 -7.68 -1.02 15.47
CA ILE A 191 -8.54 -0.43 16.51
C ILE A 191 -9.78 -1.24 16.84
N GLY A 192 -9.78 -2.53 16.49
CA GLY A 192 -10.91 -3.39 16.78
C GLY A 192 -12.18 -3.03 16.00
N ALA A 193 -12.09 -2.14 15.00
CA ALA A 193 -13.20 -1.80 14.11
C ALA A 193 -13.34 -2.85 12.99
N TYR A 194 -13.37 -4.13 13.37
CA TYR A 194 -13.26 -5.26 12.43
C TYR A 194 -14.40 -5.30 11.41
N GLY A 195 -15.61 -4.85 11.79
CA GLY A 195 -16.73 -4.75 10.86
C GLY A 195 -16.47 -3.72 9.75
N VAL A 196 -15.87 -2.58 10.09
CA VAL A 196 -15.45 -1.55 9.11
C VAL A 196 -14.29 -2.07 8.27
N ALA A 197 -13.28 -2.67 8.91
CA ALA A 197 -12.14 -3.29 8.23
C ALA A 197 -12.60 -4.31 7.18
N LEU A 198 -13.50 -5.24 7.54
CA LEU A 198 -14.00 -6.26 6.63
C LEU A 198 -14.70 -5.67 5.39
N LYS A 199 -15.44 -4.56 5.54
CA LYS A 199 -16.03 -3.85 4.39
C LYS A 199 -14.96 -3.34 3.42
N PHE A 200 -13.88 -2.77 3.94
CA PHE A 200 -12.75 -2.30 3.13
C PHE A 200 -11.96 -3.45 2.50
N SER A 201 -11.70 -4.53 3.25
CA SER A 201 -11.04 -5.74 2.74
C SER A 201 -11.83 -6.38 1.59
N ARG A 202 -13.16 -6.53 1.70
CA ARG A 202 -14.01 -7.03 0.61
C ARG A 202 -13.93 -6.16 -0.64
N ARG A 203 -13.91 -4.84 -0.49
CA ARG A 203 -13.73 -3.91 -1.62
C ARG A 203 -12.33 -4.04 -2.23
N ALA A 204 -11.29 -4.21 -1.41
CA ALA A 204 -9.93 -4.45 -1.87
C ALA A 204 -9.84 -5.71 -2.74
N VAL A 205 -10.38 -6.83 -2.26
CA VAL A 205 -10.47 -8.09 -3.01
C VAL A 205 -11.27 -7.90 -4.31
N GLY A 206 -12.37 -7.15 -4.28
CA GLY A 206 -13.14 -6.84 -5.48
C GLY A 206 -12.35 -6.10 -6.57
N TYR A 207 -11.50 -5.14 -6.19
CA TYR A 207 -10.60 -4.46 -7.14
C TYR A 207 -9.47 -5.37 -7.64
N LEU A 208 -8.88 -6.15 -6.74
CA LEU A 208 -7.74 -7.04 -7.04
C LEU A 208 -8.15 -8.33 -7.73
N LYS A 209 -9.45 -8.64 -7.86
CA LYS A 209 -9.93 -9.85 -8.54
C LYS A 209 -9.49 -9.94 -10.00
N LYS A 210 -9.21 -8.79 -10.64
CA LYS A 210 -8.63 -8.74 -12.00
C LYS A 210 -7.16 -9.15 -12.04
N ASP A 211 -6.48 -9.10 -10.90
CA ASP A 211 -5.09 -9.47 -10.70
C ASP A 211 -4.99 -10.85 -10.00
N LEU A 212 -5.85 -11.79 -10.39
CA LEU A 212 -5.92 -13.13 -9.79
C LEU A 212 -4.56 -13.84 -9.93
N GLY A 213 -4.12 -14.50 -8.86
CA GLY A 213 -2.82 -15.18 -8.80
C GLY A 213 -1.64 -14.22 -8.59
N THR A 214 -1.89 -12.95 -8.28
CA THR A 214 -0.83 -12.04 -7.79
C THR A 214 -0.71 -12.10 -6.27
N LEU A 215 0.50 -11.82 -5.77
CA LEU A 215 0.77 -11.69 -4.34
C LEU A 215 -0.20 -10.72 -3.64
N HIS A 216 -0.54 -9.59 -4.28
CA HIS A 216 -1.44 -8.60 -3.68
C HIS A 216 -2.86 -9.13 -3.51
N TYR A 217 -3.40 -9.83 -4.52
CA TYR A 217 -4.73 -10.44 -4.44
C TYR A 217 -4.80 -11.48 -3.32
N GLU A 218 -3.85 -12.42 -3.30
CA GLU A 218 -3.85 -13.48 -2.31
C GLU A 218 -3.63 -12.95 -0.88
N MET A 219 -2.77 -11.94 -0.71
CA MET A 219 -2.58 -11.30 0.59
C MET A 219 -3.81 -10.53 1.07
N ALA A 220 -4.63 -10.00 0.16
CA ALA A 220 -5.91 -9.40 0.50
C ALA A 220 -6.92 -10.46 0.98
N LEU A 221 -6.93 -11.65 0.36
CA LEU A 221 -7.75 -12.79 0.82
C LEU A 221 -7.30 -13.27 2.21
N VAL A 222 -6.00 -13.45 2.44
CA VAL A 222 -5.52 -13.85 3.78
C VAL A 222 -5.81 -12.75 4.82
N HIS A 223 -5.73 -11.47 4.47
CA HIS A 223 -6.19 -10.41 5.37
C HIS A 223 -7.68 -10.49 5.67
N GLN A 224 -8.52 -10.72 4.66
CA GLN A 224 -9.96 -10.89 4.82
C GLN A 224 -10.29 -12.05 5.76
N ALA A 225 -9.62 -13.20 5.58
CA ALA A 225 -9.77 -14.36 6.46
C ALA A 225 -9.38 -14.04 7.90
N HIS A 226 -8.30 -13.29 8.12
CA HIS A 226 -7.90 -12.85 9.46
C HIS A 226 -9.01 -12.02 10.14
N LEU A 227 -9.62 -11.08 9.43
CA LEU A 227 -10.72 -10.28 9.96
C LEU A 227 -11.96 -11.13 10.28
N LEU A 228 -12.25 -12.13 9.46
CA LEU A 228 -13.34 -13.06 9.70
C LEU A 228 -13.08 -13.89 10.97
N ILE A 229 -11.84 -14.35 11.20
CA ILE A 229 -11.44 -15.04 12.44
C ILE A 229 -11.62 -14.11 13.66
N GLU A 230 -11.16 -12.85 13.58
CA GLU A 230 -11.33 -11.87 14.66
C GLU A 230 -12.81 -11.54 14.95
N LEU A 231 -13.69 -11.71 13.97
CA LEU A 231 -15.14 -11.58 14.12
C LEU A 231 -15.84 -12.89 14.56
N GLY A 232 -15.10 -13.98 14.82
CA GLY A 232 -15.65 -15.28 15.19
C GLY A 232 -16.29 -16.06 14.03
N ARG A 233 -16.07 -15.64 12.78
CA ARG A 233 -16.64 -16.22 11.55
C ARG A 233 -15.68 -17.23 10.91
N SER A 234 -15.21 -18.20 11.69
CA SER A 234 -14.14 -19.13 11.29
C SER A 234 -14.47 -19.98 10.06
N ARG A 235 -15.74 -20.38 9.87
CA ARG A 235 -16.16 -21.14 8.68
C ARG A 235 -15.95 -20.34 7.39
N GLU A 236 -16.43 -19.10 7.36
CA GLU A 236 -16.22 -18.21 6.21
C GLU A 236 -14.74 -17.89 5.98
N ALA A 237 -13.96 -17.77 7.07
CA ALA A 237 -12.52 -17.60 6.95
C ALA A 237 -11.85 -18.78 6.25
N GLY A 238 -12.28 -20.02 6.55
CA GLY A 238 -11.82 -21.23 5.88
C GLY A 238 -12.10 -21.23 4.38
N GLU A 239 -13.32 -20.83 3.98
CA GLU A 239 -13.73 -20.72 2.57
C GLU A 239 -12.95 -19.64 1.80
N VAL A 240 -12.55 -18.55 2.49
CA VAL A 240 -11.67 -17.53 1.90
C VAL A 240 -10.24 -18.06 1.76
N LEU A 241 -9.72 -18.76 2.78
CA LEU A 241 -8.35 -19.28 2.75
C LEU A 241 -8.15 -20.36 1.70
N SER A 242 -9.17 -21.18 1.41
CA SER A 242 -9.07 -22.24 0.41
C SER A 242 -8.82 -21.71 -1.00
N GLN A 243 -9.15 -20.44 -1.28
CA GLN A 243 -8.85 -19.78 -2.55
C GLN A 243 -7.34 -19.56 -2.77
N CYS A 244 -6.52 -19.66 -1.71
CA CYS A 244 -5.07 -19.51 -1.77
C CYS A 244 -4.33 -20.84 -1.54
N ASP A 245 -5.00 -22.00 -1.52
CA ASP A 245 -4.34 -23.27 -1.17
C ASP A 245 -3.25 -23.70 -2.17
N LEU A 246 -3.40 -23.30 -3.44
CA LEU A 246 -2.43 -23.58 -4.51
C LEU A 246 -1.39 -22.47 -4.70
N THR A 247 -1.26 -21.55 -3.76
CA THR A 247 -0.32 -20.42 -3.86
C THR A 247 1.13 -20.88 -4.00
N THR A 248 1.85 -20.26 -4.94
CA THR A 248 3.31 -20.43 -5.07
C THR A 248 4.09 -19.46 -4.20
N PHE A 249 3.45 -18.41 -3.66
CA PHE A 249 4.11 -17.36 -2.88
C PHE A 249 4.42 -17.79 -1.45
N PRO A 250 5.70 -17.79 -1.02
CA PRO A 250 6.07 -18.16 0.34
C PRO A 250 5.46 -17.21 1.40
N GLU A 251 5.28 -15.93 1.07
CA GLU A 251 4.66 -14.93 1.95
C GLU A 251 3.22 -15.30 2.33
N VAL A 252 2.46 -15.81 1.36
CA VAL A 252 1.04 -16.18 1.52
C VAL A 252 0.95 -17.44 2.37
N ARG A 253 1.73 -18.47 2.05
CA ARG A 253 1.79 -19.71 2.85
C ARG A 253 2.16 -19.42 4.31
N ALA A 254 3.16 -18.56 4.51
CA ALA A 254 3.61 -18.17 5.84
C ALA A 254 2.50 -17.47 6.64
N ALA A 255 1.76 -16.56 5.99
CA ALA A 255 0.62 -15.89 6.61
C ALA A 255 -0.54 -16.86 6.93
N GLN A 256 -0.84 -17.81 6.04
CA GLN A 256 -1.86 -18.84 6.28
C GLN A 256 -1.49 -19.74 7.48
N GLN A 257 -0.22 -20.10 7.62
CA GLN A 257 0.26 -20.92 8.75
C GLN A 257 0.08 -20.20 10.10
N ILE A 258 0.33 -18.89 10.15
CA ILE A 258 0.05 -18.07 11.34
C ILE A 258 -1.42 -18.16 11.72
N LEU A 259 -2.33 -18.05 10.74
CA LEU A 259 -3.77 -18.11 10.99
C LEU A 259 -4.27 -19.51 11.39
N LYS A 260 -3.74 -20.56 10.77
CA LYS A 260 -4.19 -21.95 11.01
C LYS A 260 -3.68 -22.50 12.34
N ASN A 261 -2.39 -22.28 12.64
CA ASN A 261 -1.70 -23.01 13.71
C ASN A 261 -1.08 -22.10 14.77
N GLY A 262 -1.13 -20.77 14.61
CA GLY A 262 -0.46 -19.82 15.51
C GLY A 262 1.07 -19.90 15.50
N ALA A 263 1.65 -20.76 14.65
CA ALA A 263 3.08 -20.94 14.51
C ALA A 263 3.66 -19.81 13.64
N SER A 264 4.77 -19.21 14.10
CA SER A 264 5.55 -18.30 13.26
C SER A 264 6.49 -19.14 12.38
N PRO A 265 6.33 -19.13 11.06
CA PRO A 265 7.32 -19.74 10.16
C PRO A 265 8.67 -19.02 10.25
N GLU A 266 9.70 -19.62 9.66
CA GLU A 266 11.03 -19.01 9.55
C GLU A 266 10.94 -17.58 8.99
N SER A 267 11.64 -16.66 9.65
CA SER A 267 11.38 -15.21 9.64
C SER A 267 11.52 -14.51 8.28
N GLY A 268 12.11 -15.18 7.28
CA GLY A 268 12.39 -14.61 5.97
C GLY A 268 11.17 -14.45 5.06
N ALA A 269 10.12 -15.27 5.22
CA ALA A 269 8.99 -15.27 4.30
C ALA A 269 7.91 -14.23 4.65
N LEU A 270 7.86 -13.72 5.88
CA LEU A 270 6.76 -12.85 6.31
C LEU A 270 6.92 -11.40 5.84
N THR A 271 5.85 -10.83 5.29
CA THR A 271 5.80 -9.38 5.01
C THR A 271 5.87 -8.59 6.32
N PRO A 272 6.26 -7.29 6.32
CA PRO A 272 6.29 -6.47 7.53
C PRO A 272 5.00 -6.53 8.35
N THR A 273 3.84 -6.53 7.68
CA THR A 273 2.53 -6.64 8.32
C THR A 273 2.32 -7.97 9.02
N TRP A 274 2.78 -9.08 8.46
CA TRP A 274 2.61 -10.39 9.09
C TRP A 274 3.67 -10.69 10.13
N ARG A 275 4.87 -10.12 10.02
CA ARG A 275 5.85 -10.09 11.12
C ARG A 275 5.29 -9.35 12.33
N ASP A 276 4.60 -8.24 12.11
CA ASP A 276 3.88 -7.53 13.17
C ASP A 276 2.80 -8.42 13.80
N ARG A 277 1.95 -9.05 12.97
CA ARG A 277 0.89 -9.96 13.44
C ARG A 277 1.39 -11.23 14.11
N SER A 278 2.59 -11.71 13.82
CA SER A 278 3.17 -12.87 14.51
C SER A 278 3.79 -12.47 15.84
N ARG A 279 4.39 -11.27 15.93
CA ARG A 279 4.97 -10.71 17.16
C ARG A 279 3.89 -10.31 18.16
N ARG A 280 2.82 -9.68 17.69
CA ARG A 280 1.60 -9.52 18.49
C ARG A 280 1.02 -10.92 18.61
N LYS A 281 1.10 -11.60 19.77
CA LYS A 281 0.23 -12.75 20.03
C LYS A 281 -1.15 -12.34 19.53
N ILE A 282 -1.77 -13.06 18.58
CA ILE A 282 -3.10 -12.74 18.01
C ILE A 282 -3.94 -12.23 19.18
N SER A 283 -4.20 -10.92 19.20
CA SER A 283 -4.37 -10.22 20.47
C SER A 283 -5.53 -10.81 21.25
N LYS A 284 -5.24 -11.43 22.38
CA LYS A 284 -6.19 -11.38 23.49
C LYS A 284 -6.24 -9.90 23.89
N GLY A 285 -7.27 -9.18 23.41
CA GLY A 285 -7.76 -8.01 24.12
C GLY A 285 -7.62 -6.61 23.51
N LEU A 286 -7.68 -6.43 22.18
CA LEU A 286 -8.25 -5.15 21.71
C LEU A 286 -9.77 -5.23 21.92
N PRO A 287 -10.39 -4.33 22.70
CA PRO A 287 -11.81 -4.41 22.98
C PRO A 287 -12.59 -4.22 21.67
N LEU A 288 -13.26 -5.29 21.24
CA LEU A 288 -14.10 -5.30 20.05
C LEU A 288 -15.04 -4.09 20.07
N LEU A 289 -15.07 -3.33 18.96
CA LEU A 289 -16.08 -2.31 18.79
C LEU A 289 -17.43 -2.98 18.53
N GLY A 290 -18.45 -2.58 19.27
CA GLY A 290 -19.83 -3.00 19.02
C GLY A 290 -20.38 -2.39 17.74
N ASP A 291 -21.59 -2.81 17.34
CA ASP A 291 -22.17 -2.38 16.05
C ASP A 291 -22.34 -0.87 15.93
N LEU A 292 -22.85 -0.20 16.97
CA LEU A 292 -23.00 1.26 16.97
C LEU A 292 -21.66 1.99 16.97
N GLU A 293 -20.63 1.44 17.62
CA GLU A 293 -19.27 2.01 17.59
C GLU A 293 -18.70 1.89 16.16
N ASN A 294 -18.86 0.74 15.52
CA ASN A 294 -18.48 0.56 14.11
C ASN A 294 -19.24 1.51 13.18
N GLN A 295 -20.55 1.72 13.40
CA GLN A 295 -21.35 2.65 12.60
C GLN A 295 -20.89 4.10 12.78
N LEU A 296 -20.55 4.51 14.01
CA LEU A 296 -20.02 5.85 14.28
C LEU A 296 -18.68 6.06 13.57
N ILE A 297 -17.77 5.08 13.67
CA ILE A 297 -16.48 5.12 12.97
C ILE A 297 -16.67 5.16 11.45
N ALA A 298 -17.62 4.40 10.91
CA ALA A 298 -17.95 4.41 9.49
C ALA A 298 -18.52 5.75 9.01
N ALA A 299 -19.37 6.40 9.82
CA ALA A 299 -19.90 7.72 9.51
C ALA A 299 -18.78 8.77 9.44
N LEU A 300 -17.89 8.77 10.43
CA LEU A 300 -16.75 9.69 10.52
C LEU A 300 -15.65 9.44 9.47
N ASN A 301 -15.61 8.26 8.86
CA ASN A 301 -14.70 7.99 7.73
C ASN A 301 -15.01 8.87 6.50
N SER A 302 -16.24 9.35 6.36
CA SER A 302 -16.63 10.21 5.24
C SER A 302 -16.13 11.65 5.39
N GLY A 303 -15.60 12.00 6.56
CA GLY A 303 -15.11 13.31 6.92
C GLY A 303 -15.62 13.75 8.29
N PRO A 304 -15.23 14.94 8.77
CA PRO A 304 -15.81 15.53 9.97
C PRO A 304 -17.33 15.65 9.84
N GLN A 305 -18.06 15.38 10.92
CA GLN A 305 -19.53 15.44 10.95
C GLN A 305 -19.99 16.18 12.20
N ASP A 306 -21.06 16.94 12.09
CA ASP A 306 -21.67 17.56 13.25
C ASP A 306 -22.43 16.53 14.11
N LYS A 307 -22.74 16.92 15.35
CA LYS A 307 -23.42 16.06 16.33
C LYS A 307 -24.77 15.54 15.81
N PHE A 308 -25.55 16.39 15.13
CA PHE A 308 -26.91 16.06 14.72
C PHE A 308 -26.91 15.08 13.55
N ALA A 309 -26.06 15.30 12.55
CA ALA A 309 -25.87 14.36 11.45
C ALA A 309 -25.47 12.97 11.93
N LEU A 310 -24.55 12.88 12.92
CA LEU A 310 -24.16 11.60 13.51
C LEU A 310 -25.30 10.92 14.27
N MET A 311 -26.06 11.66 15.07
CA MET A 311 -27.20 11.11 15.80
C MET A 311 -28.28 10.60 14.85
N GLU A 312 -28.55 11.32 13.76
CA GLU A 312 -29.49 10.91 12.73
C GLU A 312 -29.01 9.65 12.00
N ALA A 313 -27.73 9.59 11.61
CA ALA A 313 -27.17 8.42 10.95
C ALA A 313 -27.17 7.15 11.84
N LEU A 314 -26.98 7.32 13.15
CA LEU A 314 -26.91 6.20 14.11
C LEU A 314 -28.27 5.72 14.60
N TYR A 315 -29.22 6.63 14.80
CA TYR A 315 -30.46 6.36 15.53
C TYR A 315 -31.73 6.70 14.72
N GLY A 316 -31.59 7.37 13.58
CA GLY A 316 -32.70 7.90 12.79
C GLY A 316 -33.44 9.06 13.49
N CYS A 317 -34.62 9.38 12.96
CA CYS A 317 -35.46 10.49 13.43
C CYS A 317 -36.62 10.07 14.34
N ARG A 318 -36.79 8.76 14.56
CA ARG A 318 -37.94 8.19 15.30
C ARG A 318 -37.79 8.25 16.82
N ILE A 319 -36.58 8.51 17.31
CA ILE A 319 -36.29 8.59 18.75
C ILE A 319 -36.28 10.06 19.16
N ASP A 320 -36.87 10.33 20.33
CA ASP A 320 -36.87 11.64 20.97
C ASP A 320 -35.45 12.29 20.97
N PRO A 321 -35.31 13.59 20.65
CA PRO A 321 -34.02 14.25 20.57
C PRO A 321 -33.17 14.15 21.84
N VAL A 322 -33.77 14.26 23.03
CA VAL A 322 -33.05 14.20 24.32
C VAL A 322 -32.54 12.78 24.56
N ALA A 323 -33.36 11.79 24.26
CA ALA A 323 -32.95 10.38 24.33
C ALA A 323 -31.81 10.06 23.33
N ARG A 324 -31.86 10.59 22.10
CA ARG A 324 -30.77 10.44 21.11
C ARG A 324 -29.47 11.04 21.60
N GLU A 325 -29.51 12.24 22.16
CA GLU A 325 -28.31 12.90 22.68
C GLU A 325 -27.69 12.12 23.85
N THR A 326 -28.52 11.63 24.78
CA THR A 326 -28.05 10.79 25.89
C THR A 326 -27.38 9.52 25.36
N ARG A 327 -28.01 8.80 24.43
CA ARG A 327 -27.45 7.59 23.81
C ARG A 327 -26.13 7.88 23.08
N PHE A 328 -26.04 8.99 22.37
CA PHE A 328 -24.83 9.42 21.68
C PHE A 328 -23.67 9.71 22.66
N LYS A 329 -23.93 10.42 23.76
CA LYS A 329 -22.94 10.67 24.82
C LYS A 329 -22.44 9.37 25.44
N THR A 330 -23.33 8.42 25.74
CA THR A 330 -22.95 7.09 26.25
C THR A 330 -22.12 6.31 25.23
N LEU A 331 -22.48 6.35 23.94
CA LEU A 331 -21.69 5.73 22.88
C LEU A 331 -20.28 6.31 22.79
N LEU A 332 -20.15 7.64 22.76
CA LEU A 332 -18.85 8.31 22.74
C LEU A 332 -18.02 8.00 23.99
N SER A 333 -18.65 7.97 25.17
CA SER A 333 -17.97 7.64 26.43
C SER A 333 -17.39 6.22 26.39
N ARG A 334 -18.18 5.22 25.97
CA ARG A 334 -17.71 3.83 25.81
C ARG A 334 -16.57 3.73 24.81
N LEU A 335 -16.69 4.40 23.67
CA LEU A 335 -15.66 4.38 22.63
C LEU A 335 -14.37 5.03 23.12
N ARG A 336 -14.46 6.17 23.84
CA ARG A 336 -13.29 6.85 24.43
C ARG A 336 -12.66 6.05 25.56
N ALA A 337 -13.43 5.26 26.31
CA ALA A 337 -12.86 4.34 27.29
C ALA A 337 -11.97 3.27 26.61
N LYS A 338 -12.35 2.82 25.41
CA LYS A 338 -11.54 1.88 24.60
C LYS A 338 -10.38 2.58 23.88
N HIS A 339 -10.64 3.76 23.33
CA HIS A 339 -9.70 4.54 22.50
C HIS A 339 -9.84 6.04 22.81
N PRO A 340 -9.13 6.56 23.82
CA PRO A 340 -9.32 7.93 24.33
C PRO A 340 -9.12 9.04 23.29
N SER A 341 -8.16 8.87 22.38
CA SER A 341 -7.77 9.85 21.37
C SER A 341 -8.37 9.59 19.99
N LEU A 342 -9.26 8.62 19.82
CA LEU A 342 -9.75 8.22 18.50
C LEU A 342 -10.64 9.28 17.84
N ILE A 343 -11.52 9.91 18.62
CA ILE A 343 -12.44 10.94 18.14
C ILE A 343 -12.21 12.24 18.89
N VAL A 344 -11.83 13.26 18.14
CA VAL A 344 -11.74 14.66 18.62
C VAL A 344 -12.96 15.46 18.16
N PHE A 345 -13.27 16.51 18.91
CA PHE A 345 -14.32 17.47 18.59
C PHE A 345 -13.67 18.83 18.45
N GLU A 346 -13.68 19.38 17.24
CA GLU A 346 -13.00 20.63 16.87
C GLU A 346 -13.91 21.38 15.88
N ASP A 347 -13.98 22.70 16.01
CA ASP A 347 -14.80 23.57 15.13
C ASP A 347 -16.27 23.13 14.99
N GLY A 348 -16.86 22.57 16.05
CA GLY A 348 -18.24 22.11 16.05
C GLY A 348 -18.46 20.73 15.41
N LEU A 349 -17.39 20.05 14.98
CA LEU A 349 -17.44 18.79 14.24
C LEU A 349 -16.67 17.69 14.98
N TYR A 350 -17.18 16.47 14.94
CA TYR A 350 -16.45 15.26 15.34
C TYR A 350 -15.64 14.74 14.17
N ARG A 351 -14.40 14.30 14.42
CA ARG A 351 -13.53 13.68 13.40
C ARG A 351 -12.67 12.57 13.99
N LEU A 352 -12.25 11.64 13.13
CA LEU A 352 -11.20 10.68 13.47
C LEU A 352 -9.84 11.40 13.52
N VAL A 353 -9.02 11.04 14.50
CA VAL A 353 -7.63 11.50 14.54
C VAL A 353 -6.80 10.70 13.55
N ASP A 354 -6.29 11.40 12.53
CA ASP A 354 -5.28 10.92 11.58
C ASP A 354 -3.97 11.71 11.77
N VAL A 355 -2.86 11.14 11.30
CA VAL A 355 -1.59 11.86 11.27
C VAL A 355 -1.61 12.88 10.15
N ALA A 356 -1.16 14.10 10.41
CA ALA A 356 -0.72 14.98 9.33
C ALA A 356 0.70 14.55 8.90
N ILE A 357 0.83 13.76 7.83
CA ILE A 357 2.12 13.67 7.14
C ILE A 357 2.37 15.06 6.56
N LYS A 358 3.38 15.77 7.07
CA LYS A 358 3.87 17.02 6.49
C LYS A 358 4.36 16.72 5.06
N SER A 359 3.45 16.77 4.10
CA SER A 359 3.75 16.75 2.67
C SER A 359 3.12 18.01 2.06
N ASP A 360 4.00 18.93 1.69
CA ASP A 360 3.77 20.17 0.92
C ASP A 360 2.65 21.14 1.36
N VAL A 361 2.99 21.96 2.36
CA VAL A 361 2.55 23.37 2.43
C VAL A 361 3.71 24.26 1.97
N LYS A 362 4.05 24.18 0.67
CA LYS A 362 4.81 25.22 -0.04
C LYS A 362 4.25 25.45 -1.44
N SER A 363 2.95 25.75 -1.53
CA SER A 363 2.35 26.24 -2.79
C SER A 363 1.35 27.38 -2.61
N ARG A 364 1.32 28.07 -1.45
CA ARG A 364 0.41 29.22 -1.23
C ARG A 364 1.05 30.53 -0.75
N SER A 365 2.37 30.72 -0.83
CA SER A 365 3.02 31.99 -0.44
C SER A 365 3.77 32.73 -1.55
N ARG A 366 3.50 32.45 -2.83
CA ARG A 366 3.97 33.29 -3.95
C ARG A 366 2.83 33.75 -4.86
N ARG A 367 1.82 34.39 -4.26
CA ARG A 367 0.90 35.33 -4.92
C ARG A 367 0.47 36.36 -3.88
N ARG A 368 1.40 37.23 -3.51
CA ARG A 368 1.25 38.57 -2.88
C ARG A 368 2.60 38.94 -2.23
N ALA A 369 3.46 39.50 -3.06
CA ALA A 369 4.45 40.52 -2.73
C ALA A 369 4.91 41.08 -4.07
#